data_AF-A0A4R5EDN0-F1
#
_entry.id   AF-A0A4R5EDN0-F1
#
_cell.length_a   1.000
_cell.length_b   1.000
_cell.length_c   1.000
_cell.angle_alpha   90.00
_cell.angle_beta   90.00
_cell.angle_gamma   90.00
#
_symmetry.space_group_name_H-M   'P 1'
#
loop_
_entity.id
_entity.type
_entity.pdbx_description
1 polymer ?
#
loop_
_entity_poly.entity_id
_entity_poly.type
_entity_poly.pdbx_seq_one_letter_code
_entity_poly.pdbx_strand_id
1 'polypeptide(L)'
;MRTACVSEVPTLVLDATDQAPRLARGFLAARFAEWGIGDDYVGRLVVCELVTNAYRHGKPPIVVRVLRDPRDGLVVVEVWECATRRLVVFPAQPGEDWRFSLGLMAYPDPKGKGGQ
;
A
#
# COMPACT_ATOMS: atom_id res chain seq x y z
N MET A 1 -14.71 -28.62 7.96
CA MET A 1 -13.91 -28.29 6.76
C MET A 1 -13.80 -26.78 6.67
N ARG A 2 -12.59 -26.21 6.64
CA ARG A 2 -12.36 -24.76 6.55
C ARG A 2 -11.75 -24.50 5.17
N THR A 3 -12.61 -24.17 4.20
CA THR A 3 -12.17 -23.77 2.86
C THR A 3 -11.41 -22.47 3.01
N ALA A 4 -10.10 -22.48 2.77
CA ALA A 4 -9.33 -21.25 2.65
C ALA A 4 -9.80 -20.54 1.39
N CYS A 5 -10.46 -19.39 1.55
CA CYS A 5 -10.66 -18.46 0.46
C CYS A 5 -9.27 -17.99 0.03
N VAL A 6 -8.84 -18.37 -1.18
CA VAL A 6 -7.72 -17.70 -1.84
C VAL A 6 -8.23 -16.30 -2.18
N SER A 7 -8.03 -15.35 -1.26
CA SER A 7 -8.26 -13.95 -1.59
C SER A 7 -7.24 -13.60 -2.66
N GLU A 8 -7.68 -13.36 -3.89
CA GLU A 8 -6.82 -12.77 -4.90
C GLU A 8 -6.32 -11.43 -4.35
N VAL A 9 -5.02 -11.35 -4.07
CA VAL A 9 -4.42 -10.17 -3.47
C VAL A 9 -4.37 -9.08 -4.55
N PRO A 10 -5.02 -7.92 -4.37
CA PRO A 10 -5.06 -6.90 -5.38
C PRO A 10 -3.65 -6.48 -5.78
N THR A 11 -3.31 -6.70 -7.05
CA THR A 11 -1.98 -6.46 -7.61
C THR A 11 -2.09 -5.63 -8.88
N LEU A 12 -1.26 -4.61 -8.98
CA LEU A 12 -1.09 -3.75 -10.16
C LEU A 12 0.34 -3.90 -10.67
N VAL A 13 0.49 -4.16 -11.97
CA VAL A 13 1.78 -4.20 -12.65
C VAL A 13 1.87 -2.99 -13.59
N LEU A 14 2.98 -2.27 -13.51
CA LEU A 14 3.22 -1.00 -14.21
C LEU A 14 4.52 -1.06 -14.99
N ASP A 15 4.50 -0.51 -16.20
CA ASP A 15 5.72 -0.13 -16.90
C ASP A 15 6.38 1.08 -16.22
N ALA A 16 7.70 1.20 -16.33
CA ALA A 16 8.46 2.32 -15.78
C ALA A 16 8.31 3.59 -16.64
N THR A 17 7.12 4.19 -16.60
CA THR A 17 6.79 5.44 -17.29
C THR A 17 6.46 6.54 -16.28
N ASP A 18 6.44 7.79 -16.76
CA ASP A 18 6.01 8.96 -15.96
C ASP A 18 4.52 8.86 -15.52
N GLN A 19 3.74 7.95 -16.11
CA GLN A 19 2.36 7.67 -15.75
C GLN A 19 2.24 6.74 -14.52
N ALA A 20 3.27 5.95 -14.21
CA ALA A 20 3.22 4.92 -13.17
C ALA A 20 2.80 5.47 -11.78
N PRO A 21 3.32 6.61 -11.28
CA PRO A 21 2.89 7.15 -9.99
C PRO A 21 1.40 7.52 -9.97
N ARG A 22 0.85 8.03 -11.07
CA ARG A 22 -0.58 8.38 -11.16
C ARG A 22 -1.45 7.13 -11.10
N LEU A 23 -1.08 6.10 -11.85
CA LEU A 23 -1.81 4.83 -11.88
C LEU A 23 -1.79 4.15 -10.51
N ALA A 24 -0.64 4.17 -9.83
CA ALA A 24 -0.50 3.63 -8.48
C ALA A 24 -1.38 4.35 -7.45
N ARG A 25 -1.46 5.69 -7.50
CA ARG A 25 -2.38 6.48 -6.65
C ARG A 25 -3.84 6.10 -6.90
N GLY A 26 -4.24 5.98 -8.16
CA GLY A 26 -5.61 5.61 -8.53
C GLY A 26 -5.98 4.21 -8.05
N PHE A 27 -5.05 3.26 -8.18
CA PHE A 27 -5.23 1.90 -7.69
C PHE A 27 -5.39 1.82 -6.17
N LEU A 28 -4.55 2.54 -5.42
CA LEU A 28 -4.67 2.57 -3.96
C LEU A 28 -5.99 3.22 -3.51
N ALA A 29 -6.38 4.34 -4.12
CA ALA A 29 -7.64 5.01 -3.84
C ALA A 29 -8.84 4.09 -4.07
N ALA A 30 -8.83 3.31 -5.16
CA ALA A 30 -9.88 2.34 -5.44
C ALA A 30 -9.99 1.26 -4.34
N ARG A 31 -8.85 0.74 -3.87
CA ARG A 31 -8.84 -0.25 -2.77
C ARG A 31 -9.33 0.34 -1.45
N PHE A 32 -8.94 1.57 -1.14
CA PHE A 32 -9.37 2.25 0.09
C PHE A 32 -10.87 2.52 0.06
N ALA A 33 -11.40 2.98 -1.08
CA ALA A 33 -12.83 3.18 -1.27
C ALA A 33 -13.62 1.87 -1.11
N GLU A 34 -13.15 0.77 -1.71
CA GLU A 34 -13.76 -0.57 -1.54
C GLU A 34 -13.77 -1.03 -0.08
N TRP A 35 -12.78 -0.63 0.71
CA TRP A 35 -12.67 -0.98 2.13
C TRP A 35 -13.33 0.02 3.08
N GLY A 36 -13.88 1.11 2.56
CA GLY A 36 -14.50 2.18 3.35
C GLY A 36 -13.51 3.05 4.12
N ILE A 37 -12.25 3.14 3.66
CA ILE A 37 -11.21 3.99 4.25
C ILE A 37 -11.26 5.35 3.54
N GLY A 38 -11.69 6.38 4.26
CA GLY A 38 -11.88 7.73 3.69
C GLY A 38 -10.62 8.61 3.64
N ASP A 39 -9.69 8.44 4.59
CA ASP A 39 -8.43 9.17 4.60
C ASP A 39 -7.35 8.37 3.85
N ASP A 40 -7.31 8.55 2.53
CA ASP A 40 -6.36 7.88 1.62
C ASP A 40 -5.17 8.78 1.22
N TYR A 41 -5.15 10.04 1.66
CA TYR A 41 -4.21 11.06 1.17
C TYR A 41 -2.77 10.62 1.38
N VAL A 42 -2.44 10.23 2.62
CA VAL A 42 -1.07 9.88 2.96
C VAL A 42 -0.67 8.54 2.34
N GLY A 43 -1.60 7.57 2.27
CA GLY A 43 -1.35 6.32 1.54
C GLY A 43 -1.01 6.58 0.07
N ARG A 44 -1.78 7.46 -0.58
CA ARG A 44 -1.54 7.86 -1.98
C ARG A 44 -0.22 8.61 -2.16
N LEU A 45 0.18 9.44 -1.19
CA LEU A 45 1.49 10.09 -1.22
C LEU A 45 2.60 9.05 -1.14
N VAL A 46 2.54 8.13 -0.18
CA VAL A 46 3.55 7.08 0.00
C VAL A 46 3.67 6.21 -1.25
N VAL A 47 2.57 5.70 -1.80
CA VAL A 47 2.65 4.87 -3.02
C VAL A 47 3.17 5.67 -4.21
N CYS A 48 2.88 6.97 -4.29
CA CYS A 48 3.41 7.85 -5.32
C CYS A 48 4.93 7.96 -5.24
N GLU A 49 5.47 8.21 -4.04
CA GLU A 49 6.92 8.34 -3.84
C GLU A 49 7.65 7.01 -4.08
N LEU A 50 7.11 5.89 -3.59
CA LEU A 50 7.69 4.57 -3.81
C LEU A 50 7.74 4.20 -5.29
N VAL A 51 6.64 4.43 -6.02
CA VAL A 51 6.59 4.16 -7.46
C VAL A 51 7.45 5.15 -8.24
N THR A 52 7.55 6.40 -7.80
CA THR A 52 8.47 7.39 -8.40
C THR A 52 9.93 6.96 -8.23
N ASN A 53 10.30 6.43 -7.06
CA ASN A 53 11.63 5.90 -6.81
C ASN A 53 11.92 4.67 -7.70
N ALA A 54 10.98 3.73 -7.79
CA ALA A 54 11.10 2.56 -8.66
C ALA A 54 11.16 2.95 -10.15
N TYR A 55 10.40 3.96 -10.58
CA TYR A 55 10.47 4.51 -11.93
C TYR A 55 11.83 5.16 -12.24
N ARG A 56 12.37 5.96 -11.31
CA ARG A 56 13.62 6.72 -11.54
C ARG A 56 14.88 5.88 -11.41
N HIS A 57 14.86 4.85 -10.56
CA HIS A 57 16.06 4.14 -10.14
C HIS A 57 15.97 2.61 -10.29
N GLY A 58 14.76 2.09 -10.48
CA GLY A 58 14.49 0.67 -10.53
C GLY A 58 14.61 0.05 -11.92
N LYS A 59 14.23 -1.24 -12.01
CA LYS A 59 14.09 -1.96 -13.27
C LYS A 59 12.62 -2.31 -13.51
N PRO A 60 12.04 -2.02 -14.69
CA PRO A 60 10.68 -2.43 -14.98
C PRO A 60 10.55 -3.97 -15.01
N PRO A 61 9.34 -4.51 -14.78
CA PRO A 61 8.14 -3.81 -14.35
C PRO A 61 8.11 -3.48 -12.85
N ILE A 62 7.35 -2.44 -12.50
CA ILE A 62 7.04 -2.04 -11.12
C ILE A 62 5.75 -2.76 -10.71
N VAL A 63 5.76 -3.44 -9.58
CA VAL A 63 4.60 -4.16 -9.05
C VAL A 63 4.16 -3.50 -7.76
N VAL A 64 2.87 -3.21 -7.66
CA VAL A 64 2.21 -2.63 -6.47
C VAL A 64 1.18 -3.61 -5.96
N ARG A 65 1.19 -3.90 -4.67
CA ARG A 65 0.22 -4.79 -4.01
C ARG A 65 -0.31 -4.13 -2.76
N VAL A 66 -1.62 -4.26 -2.53
CA VAL A 66 -2.28 -3.69 -1.34
C VAL A 66 -2.97 -4.81 -0.61
N LEU A 67 -2.59 -5.01 0.65
CA LEU A 67 -3.17 -6.00 1.54
C LEU A 67 -3.88 -5.29 2.68
N ARG A 68 -4.98 -5.87 3.15
CA ARG A 68 -5.64 -5.45 4.38
C ARG A 68 -5.71 -6.64 5.31
N ASP A 69 -5.14 -6.52 6.51
CA ASP A 69 -5.27 -7.55 7.53
C ASP A 69 -6.74 -7.56 8.02
N PRO A 70 -7.45 -8.68 7.91
CA PRO A 70 -8.84 -8.77 8.34
C PRO A 70 -9.03 -8.71 9.86
N ARG A 71 -7.95 -8.82 10.66
CA ARG A 71 -8.00 -8.86 12.13
C ARG A 71 -8.00 -7.46 12.74
N ASP A 72 -7.10 -6.60 12.30
CA ASP A 72 -6.91 -5.24 12.85
C ASP A 72 -7.17 -4.13 11.83
N GLY A 73 -7.42 -4.48 10.55
CA GLY A 73 -7.68 -3.52 9.49
C GLY A 73 -6.43 -2.83 8.96
N LEU A 74 -5.23 -3.23 9.40
CA LEU A 74 -3.97 -2.64 8.94
C LEU A 74 -3.81 -2.83 7.44
N VAL A 75 -3.47 -1.75 6.74
CA VAL A 75 -3.18 -1.78 5.31
C VAL A 75 -1.67 -1.86 5.09
N VAL A 76 -1.25 -2.82 4.29
CA VAL A 76 0.13 -2.99 3.84
C VAL A 76 0.19 -2.69 2.35
N VAL A 77 1.06 -1.76 1.96
CA VAL A 77 1.36 -1.46 0.55
C VAL A 77 2.75 -1.96 0.25
N GLU A 78 2.86 -2.89 -0.69
CA GLU A 78 4.14 -3.40 -1.17
C GLU A 78 4.40 -2.84 -2.57
N VAL A 79 5.62 -2.37 -2.81
CA VAL A 79 6.07 -1.91 -4.13
C VAL A 79 7.40 -2.59 -4.43
N TRP A 80 7.54 -3.26 -5.56
CA TRP A 80 8.82 -3.87 -5.93
C TRP A 80 9.03 -3.88 -7.44
N GLU A 81 10.30 -3.97 -7.82
CA GLU A 81 10.74 -4.18 -9.19
C GLU A 81 11.04 -5.66 -9.43
N CYS A 82 10.81 -6.15 -10.66
CA CYS A 82 11.15 -7.52 -11.05
C CYS A 82 12.69 -7.67 -11.22
N ALA A 83 13.42 -7.44 -10.15
CA ALA A 83 14.85 -7.70 -10.01
C ALA A 83 15.10 -8.19 -8.58
N THR A 84 14.60 -9.39 -8.27
CA THR A 84 15.02 -10.20 -7.10
C THR A 84 14.92 -9.54 -5.70
N ARG A 85 14.31 -8.36 -5.54
CA ARG A 85 14.22 -7.64 -4.26
C ARG A 85 12.81 -7.11 -3.99
N ARG A 86 12.33 -7.36 -2.78
CA ARG A 86 11.03 -6.92 -2.25
C ARG A 86 11.25 -5.69 -1.37
N LEU A 87 10.62 -4.56 -1.66
CA LEU A 87 10.53 -3.45 -0.70
C LEU A 87 9.21 -3.63 0.06
N VAL A 88 9.32 -3.95 1.34
CA VAL A 88 8.17 -4.12 2.23
C VAL A 88 8.05 -2.87 3.09
N VAL A 89 6.89 -2.23 3.02
CA VAL A 89 6.55 -1.13 3.93
C VAL A 89 5.86 -1.72 5.16
N PHE A 90 6.51 -1.62 6.32
CA PHE A 90 5.94 -2.00 7.61
C PHE A 90 5.37 -0.78 8.33
N PRO A 91 4.38 -0.94 9.24
CA PRO A 91 4.06 0.12 10.19
C PRO A 91 5.31 0.44 11.03
N ALA A 92 5.62 1.73 11.21
CA ALA A 92 6.76 2.17 12.00
C ALA A 92 6.64 1.68 13.46
N GLN A 93 7.63 0.95 13.95
CA GLN A 93 7.79 0.59 15.37
C GLN A 93 8.72 1.63 16.02
N PRO A 94 8.43 2.18 17.20
CA PRO A 94 9.34 3.08 17.89
C PRO A 94 10.65 2.35 18.27
N GLY A 95 11.80 2.84 17.79
CA GLY A 95 13.13 2.42 18.26
C GLY A 95 14.00 1.60 17.29
N GLU A 96 13.60 1.40 16.04
CA GLU A 96 14.45 0.76 15.03
C GLU A 96 15.09 1.78 14.06
N ASP A 97 16.41 1.65 13.85
CA ASP A 97 17.18 2.38 12.84
C ASP A 97 16.81 1.90 11.43
N TRP A 98 15.91 2.61 10.77
CA TRP A 98 15.47 2.31 9.41
C TRP A 98 16.30 3.09 8.38
N ARG A 99 17.03 2.39 7.51
CA ARG A 99 17.79 3.03 6.42
C ARG A 99 17.06 3.05 5.07
N PHE A 100 15.96 2.30 4.90
CA PHE A 100 15.30 2.16 3.58
C PHE A 100 13.77 1.92 3.58
N SER A 101 13.04 2.15 4.67
CA SER A 101 11.58 1.87 4.74
C SER A 101 10.79 3.00 5.41
N LEU A 102 9.83 3.60 4.69
CA LEU A 102 8.88 4.57 5.24
C LEU A 102 7.51 3.92 5.42
N GLY A 103 7.13 3.67 6.67
CA GLY A 103 5.84 3.12 7.09
C GLY A 103 4.78 4.17 7.35
N LEU A 104 3.53 3.91 6.96
CA LEU A 104 2.39 4.73 7.35
C LEU A 104 1.32 3.91 8.07
N MET A 105 0.85 4.41 9.20
CA MET A 105 -0.29 3.91 9.95
C MET A 105 -1.49 4.83 9.73
N ALA A 106 -2.57 4.32 9.15
CA ALA A 106 -3.86 5.01 9.09
C ALA A 106 -4.83 4.26 10.02
N TYR A 107 -5.31 4.93 11.06
CA TYR A 107 -6.36 4.40 11.91
C TYR A 107 -7.72 4.70 11.27
N PRO A 108 -8.63 3.73 11.15
CA PRO A 108 -10.01 4.03 10.78
C PRO A 108 -10.61 4.92 11.88
N ASP A 109 -11.26 6.01 11.46
CA ASP A 109 -12.02 6.91 12.32
C ASP A 109 -12.97 6.07 13.20
N PRO A 110 -12.85 6.11 14.54
CA PRO A 110 -13.79 5.42 15.40
C PRO A 110 -15.15 6.05 15.19
N LYS A 111 -16.03 5.36 14.45
CA LYS A 111 -17.44 5.75 14.29
C LYS A 111 -17.94 6.31 15.62
N GLY A 112 -18.19 7.62 15.64
CA GLY A 112 -18.62 8.33 16.83
C GLY A 112 -19.76 7.56 17.48
N LYS A 113 -19.54 7.11 18.72
CA LYS A 113 -20.63 6.59 19.53
C LYS A 113 -21.67 7.71 19.62
N GLY A 114 -22.84 7.47 19.03
CA GLY A 114 -24.01 8.31 19.24
C GLY A 114 -24.20 8.53 20.72
N GLY A 115 -24.10 9.79 21.15
CA GLY A 115 -24.49 10.23 22.47
C GLY A 115 -26.01 10.07 22.62
N GLN A 116 -26.38 9.57 23.81
CA GLN A 116 -27.73 9.45 24.35
C GLN A 116 -28.57 10.71 24.23
#